data_AF-A0A941N0M3-F1
#
_entry.id   AF-A0A941N0M3-F1
#
_cell.length_a   1.000
_cell.length_b   1.000
_cell.length_c   1.000
_cell.angle_alpha   90.00
_cell.angle_beta   90.00
_cell.angle_gamma   90.00
#
_symmetry.space_group_name_H-M   'P 1'
#
loop_
_entity.id
_entity.type
_entity.pdbx_description
1 polymer ?
#
loop_
_entity_poly.entity_id
_entity_poly.type
_entity_poly.pdbx_seq_one_letter_code
_entity_poly.pdbx_strand_id
1 'polypeptide(L)'
;SHGWELPARFTGENTEHRHGKGIPADARSKPGSGGQLLAFVPSLQLVIARQTGSSGGWDYDEFLREACAAVIAMPPPDKQND
;
A
#
# COMPACT_ATOMS: atom_id res chain seq x y z
N SER A 1 5.87 -18.03 -1.95
CA SER A 1 4.83 -17.00 -1.79
C SER A 1 4.42 -16.78 -0.32
N HIS A 2 5.21 -17.18 0.69
CA HIS A 2 4.68 -17.44 2.03
C HIS A 2 4.63 -16.25 3.02
N GLY A 3 4.46 -15.00 2.57
CA GLY A 3 4.39 -13.88 3.52
C GLY A 3 4.13 -12.49 2.97
N TRP A 4 3.77 -12.39 1.69
CA TRP A 4 3.32 -11.15 1.08
C TRP A 4 1.85 -11.27 0.77
N GLU A 5 1.10 -10.27 1.18
CA GLU A 5 -0.33 -10.18 0.97
C GLU A 5 -0.63 -9.61 -0.42
N LEU A 6 -1.83 -9.91 -0.92
CA LEU A 6 -2.37 -9.36 -2.16
C LEU A 6 -3.57 -8.47 -1.82
N PRO A 7 -3.33 -7.23 -1.34
CA PRO A 7 -4.36 -6.39 -0.74
C PRO A 7 -5.53 -6.09 -1.68
N ALA A 8 -5.28 -5.99 -2.99
CA ALA A 8 -6.32 -5.79 -4.00
C ALA A 8 -7.38 -6.92 -4.05
N ARG A 9 -7.11 -8.09 -3.45
CA ARG A 9 -8.03 -9.23 -3.40
C ARG A 9 -8.89 -9.29 -2.14
N PHE A 10 -8.71 -8.37 -1.20
CA PHE A 10 -9.51 -8.36 0.03
C PHE A 10 -10.93 -7.86 -0.24
N THR A 11 -11.90 -8.61 0.26
CA THR A 11 -13.33 -8.42 -0.01
C THR A 11 -14.10 -7.75 1.13
N GLY A 12 -13.46 -7.41 2.26
CA GLY A 12 -14.13 -6.78 3.40
C GLY A 12 -15.00 -7.71 4.23
N GLU A 13 -15.08 -9.01 3.91
CA GLU A 13 -15.97 -9.96 4.60
C GLU A 13 -15.45 -10.40 5.98
N ASN A 14 -14.18 -10.16 6.28
CA ASN A 14 -13.59 -10.46 7.58
C ASN A 14 -13.52 -9.20 8.45
N THR A 15 -13.70 -9.40 9.76
CA THR A 15 -13.86 -8.44 10.86
C THR A 15 -12.76 -7.37 11.05
N GLU A 16 -11.77 -7.27 10.14
CA GLU A 16 -10.57 -6.44 10.27
C GLU A 16 -10.49 -5.27 9.28
N HIS A 17 -11.60 -4.81 8.70
CA HIS A 17 -11.63 -3.65 7.77
C HIS A 17 -10.73 -3.80 6.53
N ARG A 18 -10.45 -5.04 6.12
CA ARG A 18 -9.54 -5.34 5.01
C ARG A 18 -10.25 -5.22 3.66
N HIS A 19 -9.92 -4.20 2.88
CA HIS A 19 -10.67 -3.87 1.66
C HIS A 19 -9.78 -3.42 0.50
N GLY A 20 -9.77 -4.21 -0.57
CA GLY A 20 -8.85 -4.03 -1.70
C GLY A 20 -9.26 -2.97 -2.72
N LYS A 21 -10.47 -2.40 -2.64
CA LYS A 21 -10.95 -1.43 -3.63
C LYS A 21 -10.02 -0.23 -3.73
N GLY A 22 -9.63 0.11 -4.96
CA GLY A 22 -8.74 1.25 -5.24
C GLY A 22 -7.26 0.96 -5.03
N ILE A 23 -6.89 -0.24 -4.59
CA ILE A 23 -5.48 -0.68 -4.52
C ILE A 23 -5.10 -1.32 -5.86
N PRO A 24 -3.93 -0.98 -6.46
CA PRO A 24 -3.47 -1.61 -7.69
C PRO A 24 -3.39 -3.14 -7.59
N ALA A 25 -3.80 -3.83 -8.64
CA ALA A 25 -3.93 -5.30 -8.65
C ALA A 25 -2.60 -6.04 -8.43
N ASP A 26 -1.48 -5.40 -8.72
CA ASP A 26 -0.13 -5.93 -8.56
C ASP A 26 0.55 -5.48 -7.26
N ALA A 27 -0.15 -4.71 -6.41
CA ALA A 27 0.36 -4.33 -5.10
C ALA A 27 0.58 -5.55 -4.21
N ARG A 28 1.69 -5.54 -3.47
CA ARG A 28 2.06 -6.54 -2.47
C ARG A 28 2.44 -5.84 -1.19
N SER A 29 1.86 -6.25 -0.06
CA SER A 29 2.12 -5.66 1.24
C SER A 29 2.52 -6.70 2.28
N LYS A 30 3.23 -6.25 3.30
CA LYS A 30 3.51 -7.04 4.50
C LYS A 30 3.41 -6.12 5.72
N PRO A 31 2.34 -6.23 6.52
CA PRO A 31 2.26 -5.54 7.80
C PRO A 31 3.24 -6.18 8.80
N GLY A 32 3.77 -5.36 9.70
CA GLY A 32 4.66 -5.76 10.79
C GLY A 32 4.24 -5.11 12.11
N SER A 33 4.90 -5.53 13.20
CA SER A 33 4.67 -4.97 14.53
C SER A 33 4.98 -3.46 14.58
N GLY A 34 4.40 -2.74 15.55
CA GLY A 34 4.67 -1.30 15.70
C GLY A 34 4.17 -0.42 14.54
N GLY A 35 3.15 -0.89 13.80
CA GLY A 35 2.59 -0.19 12.65
C GLY A 35 3.50 -0.18 11.42
N GLN A 36 4.45 -1.12 11.35
CA GLN A 36 5.31 -1.28 10.19
C GLN A 36 4.51 -1.73 8.97
N LEU A 37 4.82 -1.17 7.82
CA LEU A 37 4.35 -1.63 6.53
C LEU A 37 5.49 -1.55 5.53
N LEU A 38 5.74 -2.65 4.82
CA LEU A 38 6.51 -2.65 3.59
C LEU A 38 5.56 -3.02 2.45
N ALA A 39 5.58 -2.27 1.36
CA ALA A 39 4.79 -2.57 0.18
C ALA A 39 5.53 -2.26 -1.13
N PHE A 40 5.20 -3.05 -2.17
CA PHE A 40 5.70 -2.90 -3.52
C PHE A 40 4.51 -2.75 -4.47
N VAL A 41 4.56 -1.76 -5.36
CA VAL A 41 3.56 -1.53 -6.40
C VAL A 41 4.27 -1.34 -7.74
N PRO A 42 4.58 -2.44 -8.45
CA PRO A 42 5.40 -2.40 -9.67
C PRO A 42 4.86 -1.46 -10.75
N SER A 43 3.54 -1.46 -10.96
CA SER A 43 2.83 -0.61 -11.92
C SER A 43 3.02 0.89 -11.68
N LEU A 44 3.35 1.29 -10.45
CA LEU A 44 3.61 2.68 -10.06
C LEU A 44 5.09 2.97 -9.81
N GLN A 45 5.99 2.00 -10.05
CA GLN A 45 7.41 2.10 -9.67
C GLN A 45 7.60 2.54 -8.20
N LEU A 46 6.73 2.06 -7.32
CA LEU A 46 6.60 2.57 -5.96
C LEU A 46 7.00 1.50 -4.93
N VAL A 47 7.86 1.91 -4.00
CA VAL A 47 8.14 1.19 -2.76
C VAL A 47 7.68 2.04 -1.59
N ILE A 48 6.92 1.45 -0.68
CA ILE A 48 6.41 2.14 0.51
C ILE A 48 7.03 1.47 1.73
N ALA A 49 7.65 2.28 2.59
CA ALA A 49 8.07 1.89 3.92
C ALA A 49 7.45 2.84 4.95
N ARG A 50 6.71 2.30 5.92
CA ARG A 50 6.11 3.04 7.03
C ARG A 50 6.57 2.45 8.36
N GLN A 51 6.81 3.33 9.33
CA GLN A 51 7.03 2.96 10.73
C GLN A 51 6.38 3.99 11.64
N THR A 52 5.56 3.54 12.60
CA THR A 52 4.90 4.44 13.56
C THR A 52 5.52 4.41 14.95
N GLY A 53 6.17 3.30 15.31
CA GLY A 53 6.73 3.11 16.65
C GLY A 53 5.68 2.75 17.72
N SER A 54 4.42 2.55 17.35
CA SER A 54 3.33 2.22 18.28
C SER A 54 2.49 1.01 17.85
N SER A 55 1.91 0.31 18.82
CA SER A 55 0.95 -0.77 18.60
C SER A 55 -0.45 -0.22 18.39
N GLY A 56 -1.29 -0.92 17.62
CA GLY A 56 -2.67 -0.52 17.37
C GLY A 56 -3.29 -1.29 16.20
N GLY A 57 -4.61 -1.15 16.03
CA GLY A 57 -5.30 -1.54 14.81
C GLY A 57 -4.99 -0.49 13.75
N TRP A 58 -4.10 -0.80 12.81
CA TRP A 58 -3.73 0.09 11.73
C TRP A 58 -4.49 -0.29 10.46
N ASP A 59 -5.09 0.71 9.80
CA ASP A 59 -5.68 0.50 8.48
C ASP A 59 -4.58 0.55 7.40
N TYR A 60 -3.88 -0.57 7.27
CA TYR A 60 -2.79 -0.72 6.31
C TYR A 60 -3.27 -0.62 4.87
N ASP A 61 -4.50 -1.06 4.60
CA ASP A 61 -5.08 -1.04 3.25
C ASP A 61 -5.47 0.39 2.85
N GLU A 62 -6.04 1.17 3.78
CA GLU A 62 -6.30 2.60 3.56
C GLU A 62 -5.00 3.37 3.32
N PHE A 63 -3.99 3.20 4.17
CA PHE A 63 -2.70 3.88 3.97
C PHE A 63 -2.06 3.53 2.62
N LEU A 64 -2.08 2.24 2.23
CA LEU A 64 -1.56 1.81 0.93
C LEU A 64 -2.36 2.44 -0.23
N ARG A 65 -3.69 2.49 -0.12
CA ARG A 65 -4.57 3.10 -1.13
C ARG A 65 -4.26 4.58 -1.32
N GLU A 66 -4.13 5.32 -0.22
CA GLU A 66 -3.82 6.76 -0.25
C GLU A 66 -2.43 7.03 -0.84
N ALA A 67 -1.43 6.24 -0.45
CA ALA A 67 -0.08 6.37 -1.02
C ALA A 67 -0.07 6.12 -2.54
N CYS A 68 -0.78 5.09 -3.02
CA CYS A 68 -0.92 4.83 -4.45
C CYS A 68 -1.65 5.98 -5.16
N ALA A 69 -2.76 6.46 -4.58
CA ALA A 69 -3.55 7.54 -5.16
C ALA A 69 -2.73 8.84 -5.28
N ALA A 70 -1.91 9.16 -4.27
CA ALA A 70 -1.02 10.32 -4.30
C ALA A 70 -0.03 10.24 -5.47
N VAL A 71 0.60 9.09 -5.70
CA VAL A 71 1.53 8.88 -6.82
C VAL A 71 0.82 8.94 -8.18
N ILE A 72 -0.38 8.38 -8.29
CA ILE A 72 -1.20 8.46 -9.52
C ILE A 72 -1.61 9.90 -9.83
N ALA A 73 -1.91 10.70 -8.80
CA ALA A 73 -2.29 12.09 -8.95
C ALA A 73 -1.11 13.03 -9.26
N MET A 74 0.13 12.58 -9.08
CA MET A 74 1.29 13.38 -9.44
C MET A 74 1.36 13.56 -10.96
N PRO A 75 1.54 14.80 -11.45
CA PRO A 75 1.86 15.00 -12.85
C PRO A 75 3.19 14.30 -13.19
N PRO A 76 3.39 13.84 -14.44
CA PRO A 76 4.67 13.32 -14.86
C PRO A 76 5.75 14.36 -14.55
N PRO A 77 6.97 13.95 -14.12
CA PRO A 77 8.03 14.89 -13.88
C PRO A 77 8.25 15.71 -15.15
N ASP A 78 8.38 17.03 -15.00
CA ASP A 78 8.77 17.91 -16.10
C ASP A 78 10.00 17.28 -16.76
N LYS A 79 9.98 17.20 -18.10
CA LYS A 79 11.16 16.74 -18.83
C LYS A 79 12.30 17.69 -18.47
N GLN A 80 13.23 17.22 -17.64
CA GLN A 80 14.50 17.90 -17.46
C GLN A 80 15.13 17.91 -18.85
N ASN A 81 15.22 19.09 -19.46
CA ASN A 81 15.97 19.21 -20.71
C ASN A 81 17.44 18.94 -20.36
N ASP A 82 17.94 17.79 -20.82
CA ASP A 82 19.37 17.44 -20.82
C ASP A 82 20.16 18.40 -21.72
#